data_AF-A0A7V1AHW0-F1
#
_entry.id   AF-A0A7V1AHW0-F1
#
_cell.length_a   1.000
_cell.length_b   1.000
_cell.length_c   1.000
_cell.angle_alpha   90.00
_cell.angle_beta   90.00
_cell.angle_gamma   90.00
#
_symmetry.space_group_name_H-M   'P 1'
#
loop_
_entity.id
_entity.type
_entity.pdbx_description
1 polymer ?
#
loop_
_entity_poly.entity_id
_entity_poly.type
_entity_poly.pdbx_seq_one_letter_code
_entity_poly.pdbx_strand_id
1 'polypeptide(L)'
;MSQELCKKLKTHWEKIKANIEVTDVAYFVIRLIILCGGIGWLIFSNISQKTFANVENLFVYFIAYSLFIYIWLFFFPRKKRIIYVFSLFFDLLYTTVLVRMTGGFYSHFFNGFYLVTALYSFKFGPVPGTAIAVISSTLYLASGDF
;
A
#
# COMPACT_ATOMS: atom_id res chain seq x y z
N MET A 1 2.37 -36.14 -7.19
CA MET A 1 2.27 -34.74 -7.67
C MET A 1 2.14 -33.72 -6.51
N SER A 2 1.19 -33.89 -5.58
CA SER A 2 1.00 -32.95 -4.44
C SER A 2 2.21 -32.83 -3.48
N GLN A 3 2.85 -33.94 -3.11
CA GLN A 3 4.00 -33.92 -2.19
C GLN A 3 5.24 -33.23 -2.76
N GLU A 4 5.50 -33.35 -4.06
CA GLU A 4 6.65 -32.72 -4.70
C GLU A 4 6.48 -31.20 -4.81
N LEU A 5 5.25 -30.74 -5.09
CA LEU A 5 4.89 -29.33 -5.09
C LEU A 5 5.06 -28.72 -3.70
N CYS A 6 4.59 -29.42 -2.66
CA CYS A 6 4.69 -28.97 -1.28
C CYS A 6 6.14 -28.87 -0.81
N LYS A 7 7.00 -29.82 -1.22
CA LYS A 7 8.44 -29.79 -0.91
C LYS A 7 9.15 -28.64 -1.60
N LYS A 8 8.83 -28.35 -2.87
CA LYS A 8 9.35 -27.18 -3.61
C LYS A 8 8.88 -25.85 -3.01
N LEU A 9 7.62 -25.76 -2.58
CA LEU A 9 7.10 -24.57 -1.91
C LEU A 9 7.80 -24.34 -0.56
N LYS A 10 8.04 -25.40 0.22
CA LYS A 10 8.75 -25.30 1.50
C LYS A 10 10.18 -24.80 1.33
N THR A 11 10.95 -25.35 0.39
CA THR A 11 12.33 -24.89 0.15
C THR A 11 12.37 -23.46 -0.38
N HIS A 12 11.40 -23.08 -1.22
CA HIS A 12 11.26 -21.70 -1.69
C HIS A 12 10.90 -20.73 -0.55
N TRP A 13 10.02 -21.14 0.36
CA TRP A 13 9.65 -20.38 1.55
C TRP A 13 10.84 -20.12 2.47
N GLU A 14 11.65 -21.13 2.78
CA GLU A 14 12.85 -20.96 3.62
C GLU A 14 13.85 -19.98 2.97
N LYS A 15 13.99 -20.03 1.65
CA LYS A 15 14.84 -19.11 0.91
C LYS A 15 14.32 -17.66 0.98
N ILE A 16 13.01 -17.46 0.92
CA ILE A 16 12.40 -16.13 1.07
C ILE A 16 12.58 -15.63 2.49
N LYS A 17 12.31 -16.48 3.49
CA LYS A 17 12.42 -16.14 4.91
C LYS A 17 13.82 -15.64 5.27
N ALA A 18 14.86 -16.27 4.73
CA ALA A 18 16.25 -15.85 4.90
C ALA A 18 16.56 -14.48 4.26
N ASN A 19 15.72 -13.99 3.35
CA ASN A 19 15.89 -12.72 2.65
C ASN A 19 14.85 -11.66 3.08
N ILE A 20 14.14 -11.84 4.19
CA ILE A 20 13.20 -10.82 4.70
C ILE A 20 13.99 -9.66 5.29
N GLU A 21 13.77 -8.46 4.76
CA GLU A 21 14.33 -7.22 5.29
C GLU A 21 13.34 -6.54 6.25
N VAL A 22 13.85 -5.68 7.14
CA VAL A 22 13.01 -4.85 8.03
C VAL A 22 11.98 -4.06 7.22
N THR A 23 12.35 -3.57 6.03
CA THR A 23 11.41 -2.83 5.19
C THR A 23 10.28 -3.69 4.63
N ASP A 24 10.50 -5.00 4.44
CA ASP A 24 9.44 -5.92 4.00
C ASP A 24 8.39 -6.09 5.12
N VAL A 25 8.84 -6.12 6.38
CA VAL A 25 7.97 -6.14 7.56
C VAL A 25 7.24 -4.81 7.72
N ALA A 26 7.95 -3.68 7.62
CA ALA A 26 7.35 -2.36 7.68
C ALA A 26 6.28 -2.17 6.60
N TYR A 27 6.55 -2.63 5.38
CA TYR A 27 5.61 -2.62 4.28
C TYR A 27 4.33 -3.41 4.60
N PHE A 28 4.46 -4.60 5.20
CA PHE A 28 3.32 -5.38 5.64
C PHE A 28 2.52 -4.71 6.77
N VAL A 29 3.21 -4.21 7.78
CA VAL A 29 2.58 -3.54 8.94
C VAL A 29 1.83 -2.28 8.51
N ILE A 30 2.41 -1.44 7.64
CA ILE A 30 1.74 -0.22 7.15
C ILE A 30 0.44 -0.57 6.41
N ARG A 31 0.42 -1.64 5.60
CA ARG A 31 -0.81 -2.08 4.92
C ARG A 31 -1.89 -2.53 5.89
N LEU A 32 -1.51 -3.23 6.97
CA LEU A 32 -2.45 -3.60 8.02
C LEU A 32 -2.99 -2.38 8.74
N ILE A 33 -2.15 -1.39 9.06
CA ILE A 33 -2.58 -0.13 9.69
C ILE A 33 -3.58 0.60 8.78
N ILE A 34 -3.29 0.71 7.48
CA ILE A 34 -4.18 1.34 6.49
C ILE A 34 -5.52 0.59 6.42
N LEU A 35 -5.49 -0.74 6.35
CA LEU A 35 -6.69 -1.55 6.25
C LEU A 35 -7.55 -1.45 7.51
N CYS A 36 -6.95 -1.66 8.70
CA CYS A 36 -7.67 -1.61 9.97
C CYS A 36 -8.17 -0.19 10.29
N GLY A 37 -7.34 0.83 10.06
CA GLY A 37 -7.73 2.23 10.25
C GLY A 37 -8.85 2.64 9.29
N GLY A 38 -8.77 2.18 8.04
CA GLY A 38 -9.78 2.40 7.02
C GLY A 38 -11.12 1.73 7.31
N ILE A 39 -11.11 0.46 7.71
CA ILE A 39 -12.31 -0.28 8.13
C ILE A 39 -12.91 0.37 9.39
N GLY A 40 -12.07 0.72 10.38
CA GLY A 40 -12.52 1.42 11.57
C GLY A 40 -13.22 2.73 11.22
N TRP A 41 -12.61 3.53 10.34
CA TRP A 41 -13.23 4.76 9.86
C TRP A 41 -14.57 4.50 9.14
N LEU A 42 -14.65 3.50 8.25
CA LEU A 42 -15.91 3.15 7.58
C LEU A 42 -17.04 2.80 8.56
N ILE A 43 -16.72 2.08 9.64
CA ILE A 43 -17.71 1.66 10.65
C ILE A 43 -18.19 2.85 11.50
N PHE A 44 -17.28 3.76 11.86
CA PHE A 44 -17.60 4.88 12.77
C PHE A 44 -17.99 6.17 12.07
N SER A 45 -17.75 6.29 10.76
CA SER A 45 -18.05 7.51 10.01
C SER A 45 -19.53 7.57 9.61
N ASN A 46 -20.14 8.75 9.78
CA ASN A 46 -21.51 9.00 9.34
C ASN A 46 -21.49 9.56 7.91
N ILE A 47 -21.17 8.70 6.94
CA ILE A 47 -21.04 9.07 5.52
C ILE A 47 -22.27 8.67 4.70
N SER A 48 -22.45 9.33 3.55
CA SER A 48 -23.50 8.94 2.61
C SER A 48 -23.30 7.50 2.10
N GLN A 49 -24.40 6.80 1.82
CA GLN A 49 -24.35 5.42 1.30
C GLN A 49 -23.58 5.32 -0.02
N LYS A 50 -23.62 6.36 -0.86
CA LYS A 50 -22.85 6.43 -2.11
C LYS A 50 -21.35 6.53 -1.84
N THR A 51 -20.93 7.36 -0.89
CA THR A 51 -19.52 7.47 -0.47
C THR A 51 -19.04 6.16 0.14
N PHE A 52 -19.87 5.53 0.97
CA PHE A 52 -19.57 4.24 1.58
C PHE A 52 -19.24 3.18 0.53
N ALA A 53 -20.12 2.97 -0.46
CA ALA A 53 -19.92 1.98 -1.51
C ALA A 53 -18.66 2.25 -2.36
N ASN A 54 -18.38 3.52 -2.65
CA ASN A 54 -17.17 3.90 -3.40
C ASN A 54 -15.89 3.60 -2.61
N VAL A 55 -15.88 3.95 -1.32
CA VAL A 55 -14.72 3.72 -0.44
C VAL A 55 -14.53 2.23 -0.16
N GLU A 56 -15.61 1.47 0.04
CA GLU A 56 -15.58 0.01 0.17
C GLU A 56 -14.95 -0.64 -1.07
N ASN A 57 -15.39 -0.25 -2.28
CA ASN A 57 -14.81 -0.77 -3.51
C ASN A 57 -13.31 -0.42 -3.63
N LEU A 58 -12.91 0.76 -3.16
CA LEU A 58 -11.50 1.16 -3.10
C LEU A 58 -10.69 0.29 -2.13
N PHE A 59 -11.26 -0.16 -1.01
CA PHE A 59 -10.63 -1.14 -0.11
C PHE A 59 -10.54 -2.53 -0.74
N VAL A 60 -11.57 -2.98 -1.48
CA VAL A 60 -11.50 -4.24 -2.23
C VAL A 60 -10.35 -4.18 -3.24
N TYR A 61 -10.23 -3.06 -3.97
CA TYR A 61 -9.10 -2.82 -4.86
C TYR A 61 -7.76 -2.88 -4.11
N PHE A 62 -7.68 -2.22 -2.96
CA PHE A 62 -6.50 -2.24 -2.08
C PHE A 62 -6.06 -3.65 -1.71
N ILE A 63 -6.99 -4.48 -1.26
CA ILE A 63 -6.73 -5.87 -0.90
C ILE A 63 -6.27 -6.65 -2.14
N ALA A 64 -6.98 -6.52 -3.26
CA ALA A 64 -6.68 -7.26 -4.49
C ALA A 64 -5.26 -6.99 -4.99
N TYR A 65 -4.87 -5.72 -5.13
CA TYR A 65 -3.52 -5.40 -5.59
C TYR A 65 -2.47 -5.72 -4.51
N SER A 66 -2.79 -5.58 -3.21
CA SER A 66 -1.88 -6.02 -2.13
C SER A 66 -1.51 -7.50 -2.27
N LEU A 67 -2.53 -8.36 -2.44
CA LEU A 67 -2.34 -9.80 -2.62
C LEU A 67 -1.50 -10.08 -3.87
N PHE A 68 -1.79 -9.38 -4.97
CA PHE A 68 -0.99 -9.49 -6.19
C PHE A 68 0.49 -9.14 -5.96
N ILE A 69 0.79 -8.07 -5.21
CA ILE A 69 2.17 -7.72 -4.86
C ILE A 69 2.84 -8.82 -4.03
N TYR A 70 2.16 -9.37 -3.02
CA TYR A 70 2.75 -10.44 -2.20
C TYR A 70 3.01 -11.72 -3.02
N ILE A 71 2.08 -12.08 -3.90
CA ILE A 71 2.26 -13.19 -4.83
C ILE A 71 3.46 -12.91 -5.75
N TRP A 72 3.59 -11.69 -6.25
CA TRP A 72 4.72 -11.31 -7.11
C TRP A 72 6.06 -11.36 -6.35
N LEU A 73 6.11 -10.84 -5.12
CA LEU A 73 7.28 -10.92 -4.24
C LEU A 73 7.67 -12.37 -3.95
N PHE A 74 6.68 -13.23 -3.73
CA PHE A 74 6.89 -14.66 -3.51
C PHE A 74 7.55 -15.33 -4.73
N PHE A 75 7.04 -15.10 -5.94
CA PHE A 75 7.59 -15.74 -7.14
C PHE A 75 8.91 -15.12 -7.62
N PHE A 76 9.11 -13.81 -7.43
CA PHE A 76 10.26 -13.08 -7.97
C PHE A 76 11.02 -12.26 -6.91
N PRO A 77 11.59 -12.89 -5.87
CA PRO A 77 12.28 -12.20 -4.78
C PRO A 77 13.52 -11.41 -5.23
N ARG A 78 14.12 -11.73 -6.39
CA ARG A 78 15.22 -10.95 -6.98
C ARG A 78 14.78 -9.61 -7.57
N LYS A 79 13.48 -9.43 -7.85
CA LYS A 79 12.92 -8.23 -8.48
C LYS A 79 12.23 -7.29 -7.48
N LYS A 80 12.47 -7.43 -6.17
CA LYS A 80 11.87 -6.63 -5.09
C LYS A 80 11.81 -5.13 -5.40
N ARG A 81 12.91 -4.54 -5.88
CA ARG A 81 12.98 -3.10 -6.16
C ARG A 81 11.92 -2.65 -7.17
N ILE A 82 11.75 -3.39 -8.26
CA ILE A 82 10.75 -3.07 -9.30
C ILE A 82 9.34 -3.26 -8.77
N ILE A 83 9.12 -4.34 -8.00
CA ILE A 83 7.82 -4.65 -7.40
C ILE A 83 7.41 -3.55 -6.40
N TYR A 84 8.35 -3.03 -5.62
CA TYR A 84 8.09 -1.90 -4.71
C TYR A 84 7.83 -0.58 -5.44
N VAL A 85 8.47 -0.33 -6.59
CA VAL A 85 8.15 0.86 -7.41
C VAL A 85 6.74 0.75 -7.99
N PHE A 86 6.36 -0.43 -8.49
CA PHE A 86 4.99 -0.67 -8.97
C PHE A 86 3.99 -0.48 -7.83
N SER A 87 4.27 -1.08 -6.66
CA SER A 87 3.47 -0.91 -5.46
C SER A 87 3.32 0.56 -5.02
N LEU A 88 4.41 1.35 -5.04
CA LEU A 88 4.39 2.78 -4.73
C LEU A 88 3.38 3.54 -5.60
N PHE A 89 3.33 3.23 -6.90
CA PHE A 89 2.39 3.86 -7.81
C PHE A 89 0.93 3.59 -7.40
N PHE A 90 0.58 2.33 -7.07
CA PHE A 90 -0.77 2.00 -6.62
C PHE A 90 -1.09 2.59 -5.24
N ASP A 91 -0.11 2.63 -4.33
CA ASP A 91 -0.31 3.18 -2.99
C ASP A 91 -0.54 4.70 -3.05
N LEU A 92 0.16 5.41 -3.92
CA LEU A 92 -0.08 6.83 -4.18
C LEU A 92 -1.45 7.06 -4.82
N LEU A 93 -1.82 6.27 -5.83
CA LEU A 93 -3.12 6.37 -6.50
C LEU A 93 -4.26 6.12 -5.50
N TYR A 94 -4.16 5.02 -4.73
CA TYR A 94 -5.11 4.66 -3.69
C TYR A 94 -5.28 5.79 -2.68
N THR A 95 -4.17 6.32 -2.14
CA THR A 95 -4.20 7.39 -1.13
C THR A 95 -4.84 8.66 -1.70
N THR A 96 -4.50 9.02 -2.94
CA THR A 96 -5.06 10.21 -3.61
C THR A 96 -6.56 10.09 -3.79
N VAL A 97 -7.04 8.96 -4.32
CA VAL A 97 -8.46 8.72 -4.55
C VAL A 97 -9.21 8.66 -3.22
N LEU A 98 -8.64 8.01 -2.19
CA LEU A 98 -9.23 7.91 -0.87
C LEU A 98 -9.43 9.30 -0.25
N VAL A 99 -8.38 10.12 -0.23
CA VAL A 99 -8.43 11.49 0.31
C VAL A 99 -9.48 12.32 -0.41
N ARG A 100 -9.50 12.27 -1.74
CA ARG A 100 -10.49 13.00 -2.54
C ARG A 100 -11.92 12.58 -2.25
N MET A 101 -12.19 11.28 -2.17
CA MET A 101 -13.54 10.75 -1.89
C MET A 101 -14.03 11.04 -0.48
N THR A 102 -13.13 11.30 0.47
CA THR A 102 -13.44 11.44 1.90
C THR A 102 -13.35 12.87 2.41
N GLY A 103 -13.25 13.87 1.51
CA GLY A 103 -13.33 15.30 1.86
C GLY A 103 -12.11 16.14 1.48
N GLY A 104 -11.22 15.63 0.63
CA GLY A 104 -10.07 16.37 0.11
C GLY A 104 -9.17 16.88 1.24
N PHE A 105 -8.96 18.19 1.33
CA PHE A 105 -8.13 18.80 2.38
C PHE A 105 -8.63 18.54 3.80
N TYR A 106 -9.93 18.30 4.00
CA TYR A 106 -10.51 17.99 5.31
C TYR A 106 -10.49 16.49 5.64
N SER A 107 -10.01 15.64 4.74
CA SER A 107 -9.97 14.20 4.95
C SER A 107 -8.89 13.81 5.96
N HIS A 108 -9.25 13.05 7.00
CA HIS A 108 -8.29 12.46 7.94
C HIS A 108 -7.29 11.48 7.29
N PHE A 109 -7.56 11.03 6.06
CA PHE A 109 -6.69 10.11 5.32
C PHE A 109 -5.48 10.77 4.67
N PHE A 110 -5.30 12.09 4.81
CA PHE A 110 -4.05 12.76 4.38
C PHE A 110 -2.82 12.11 5.04
N ASN A 111 -2.97 11.54 6.24
CA ASN A 111 -1.94 10.79 6.94
C ASN A 111 -1.37 9.61 6.11
N GLY A 112 -2.15 9.06 5.19
CA GLY A 112 -1.69 8.04 4.26
C GLY A 112 -0.51 8.50 3.41
N PHE A 113 -0.49 9.77 2.98
CA PHE A 113 0.63 10.32 2.20
C PHE A 113 1.91 10.35 3.02
N TYR A 114 1.84 10.68 4.31
CA TYR A 114 3.00 10.65 5.21
C TYR A 114 3.53 9.22 5.39
N LEU A 115 2.64 8.25 5.61
CA LEU A 115 3.02 6.84 5.76
C LEU A 115 3.66 6.26 4.50
N VAL A 116 3.06 6.52 3.33
CA VAL A 116 3.61 6.10 2.03
C VAL A 116 4.97 6.77 1.79
N THR A 117 5.06 8.09 1.99
CA THR A 117 6.33 8.82 1.80
C THR A 117 7.42 8.26 2.70
N ALA A 118 7.14 8.06 3.99
CA ALA A 118 8.12 7.53 4.94
C ALA A 118 8.58 6.12 4.55
N LEU A 119 7.63 5.23 4.23
CA LEU A 119 7.90 3.83 3.87
C LEU A 119 8.83 3.72 2.66
N TYR A 120 8.52 4.43 1.58
CA TYR A 120 9.28 4.32 0.33
C TYR A 120 10.56 5.15 0.35
N SER A 121 10.60 6.26 1.09
CA SER A 121 11.86 6.99 1.33
C SER A 121 12.85 6.15 2.12
N PHE A 122 12.37 5.43 3.15
CA PHE A 122 13.19 4.49 3.90
C PHE A 122 13.68 3.33 3.02
N LYS A 123 12.84 2.83 2.09
CA LYS A 123 13.23 1.73 1.19
C LYS A 123 14.25 2.16 0.13
N PHE A 124 14.05 3.31 -0.52
CA PHE A 124 14.80 3.70 -1.71
C PHE A 124 15.95 4.68 -1.42
N GLY A 125 16.04 5.18 -0.19
CA GLY A 125 17.08 6.12 0.23
C GLY A 125 16.70 7.58 -0.05
N PRO A 126 17.62 8.52 0.27
CA PRO A 126 17.29 9.94 0.36
C PRO A 126 16.90 10.56 -0.98
N VAL A 127 17.64 10.29 -2.07
CA VAL A 127 17.38 10.94 -3.37
C VAL A 127 16.02 10.51 -3.95
N PRO A 128 15.69 9.22 -4.09
CA PRO A 128 14.34 8.83 -4.49
C PRO A 128 13.29 9.23 -3.46
N GLY A 129 13.63 9.23 -2.17
CA GLY A 129 12.74 9.65 -1.09
C GLY A 129 12.28 11.10 -1.23
N THR A 130 13.19 12.02 -1.59
CA THR A 130 12.82 13.41 -1.89
C THR A 130 11.85 13.50 -3.07
N ALA A 131 12.09 12.74 -4.14
CA ALA A 131 11.17 12.70 -5.27
C ALA A 131 9.78 12.17 -4.86
N ILE A 132 9.73 11.12 -4.05
CA ILE A 132 8.49 10.57 -3.51
C ILE A 132 7.75 11.61 -2.67
N ALA A 133 8.46 12.32 -1.79
CA ALA A 133 7.87 13.38 -0.98
C ALA A 133 7.25 14.49 -1.84
N VAL A 134 7.97 14.95 -2.88
CA VAL A 134 7.45 15.96 -3.82
C VAL A 134 6.21 15.45 -4.55
N ILE A 135 6.23 14.21 -5.03
CA ILE A 135 5.08 13.59 -5.72
C ILE A 135 3.89 13.47 -4.76
N SER A 136 4.11 12.99 -3.53
CA SER A 136 3.07 12.88 -2.51
C SER A 136 2.47 14.23 -2.14
N SER A 137 3.29 15.27 -1.96
CA SER A 137 2.81 16.63 -1.72
C SER A 137 1.97 17.15 -2.88
N THR A 138 2.44 16.96 -4.12
CA THR A 138 1.71 17.38 -5.32
C THR A 138 0.37 16.67 -5.45
N LEU A 139 0.34 15.35 -5.24
CA LEU A 139 -0.88 14.55 -5.29
C LEU A 139 -1.86 14.92 -4.18
N TYR A 140 -1.37 15.23 -2.97
CA TYR A 140 -2.21 15.73 -1.90
C TYR A 140 -2.84 17.08 -2.27
N LEU A 141 -2.06 18.03 -2.80
CA LEU A 141 -2.59 19.31 -3.27
C LEU A 141 -3.62 19.13 -4.40
N ALA A 142 -3.38 18.21 -5.33
CA ALA A 142 -4.33 17.88 -6.40
C ALA A 142 -5.57 17.12 -5.92
N SER A 143 -5.54 16.52 -4.72
CA SER A 143 -6.67 15.80 -4.12
C SER A 143 -7.65 16.73 -3.41
N GLY A 144 -7.24 17.96 -3.08
CA GLY A 144 -8.14 18.98 -2.59
C GLY A 144 -8.88 19.64 -3.75
N ASP A 145 -10.21 19.61 -3.72
CA ASP A 145 -11.02 20.34 -4.69
C ASP A 145 -10.85 21.85 -4.45
N PHE A 146 -10.54 22.58 -5.54
CA PHE A 146 -10.61 24.05 -5.60
C PHE A 146 -12.04 24.49 -5.94
#